data_AF-A0A9R1FZ37-F1
#
_entry.id   AF-A0A9R1FZ37-F1
#
_cell.length_a   1.000
_cell.length_b   1.000
_cell.length_c   1.000
_cell.angle_alpha   90.00
_cell.angle_beta   90.00
_cell.angle_gamma   90.00
#
_symmetry.space_group_name_H-M   'P 1'
#
loop_
_entity.id
_entity.type
_entity.pdbx_description
1 polymer ?
#
loop_
_entity_poly.entity_id
_entity_poly.type
_entity_poly.pdbx_seq_one_letter_code
_entity_poly.pdbx_strand_id
1 'polypeptide(L)'
;MRGIFSLTMAPLLRPGALAAALLALAVVGVAQGQQVGLLRVPNRSPPTKANMDRVVLPVDNAGGFAGLWNILSENAGVSAMHLAVMRHGKAVMFDTTTTGPSLMQLPAGNCRVDPRSDPPGGMDCSAHAVEFDYNTGAVRPLKILTDTWCSSGAFDVDGMLVQTGGYFEGVKVVRRLNPQGNADWVEFPNTLAEGRWYATQQVLPDGRFIVVGGRRSFSYEFVPAAGQLNTQFTPLPLLQQTTDDVENNLYPFVHLLPEGTVFLFANDRSIVFDPQNGQVLRELPKLNGGARNYPASGMSALLPLDLRRGERLSAEVIVCGGAPKEAFKLGEANKFPHALRDCGRINPSKPGARWAIDFMPVGRVMGDMLILPTGDLLLLNGAAQGCSGWVFAREPVLTPLLYSPRKRRGARFRALAASNIPRMYHSSSAVLPDATVLVAGGNTNSAYNFSGVDFPTEVRVERYTPPYLAPELVATRPEIDLASVPANGVKYGDKLTLRFTSRGPAVTEADMKVTMYAPPFTTHGFSQNQRLLVLQVTAFKPEGNKYKITAQTPSKPTLAPPGYYLVFVLVKGVPSKAAWVKIHP
;
A
#
# COMPACT_ATOMS: atom_id res chain seq x y z
N MET A 1 -27.58 64.00 -33.07
CA MET A 1 -28.06 62.60 -33.03
C MET A 1 -26.91 61.70 -32.62
N ARG A 2 -27.15 60.84 -31.61
CA ARG A 2 -26.22 59.83 -31.01
C ARG A 2 -25.05 60.45 -30.22
N GLY A 3 -24.71 60.08 -28.99
CA GLY A 3 -25.20 59.08 -28.04
C GLY A 3 -24.21 59.09 -26.86
N ILE A 4 -24.71 59.14 -25.63
CA ILE A 4 -23.96 59.32 -24.38
C ILE A 4 -23.21 58.03 -24.00
N PHE A 5 -21.92 58.11 -23.69
CA PHE A 5 -21.17 57.07 -22.96
C PHE A 5 -20.84 57.57 -21.55
N SER A 6 -21.30 56.83 -20.54
CA SER A 6 -20.96 57.01 -19.13
C SER A 6 -19.90 55.98 -18.75
N LEU A 7 -18.82 56.45 -18.10
CA LEU A 7 -17.79 55.61 -17.46
C LEU A 7 -18.38 54.92 -16.22
N THR A 8 -18.24 53.60 -16.14
CA THR A 8 -18.42 52.85 -14.89
C THR A 8 -17.11 52.18 -14.47
N MET A 9 -16.71 52.47 -13.22
CA MET A 9 -15.54 51.95 -12.51
C MET A 9 -15.58 50.42 -12.33
N ALA A 10 -14.41 49.77 -12.45
CA ALA A 10 -14.19 48.39 -12.06
C ALA A 10 -14.02 48.26 -10.52
N PRO A 11 -14.52 47.18 -9.87
CA PRO A 11 -14.31 46.98 -8.45
C PRO A 11 -12.97 46.31 -8.16
N LEU A 12 -12.32 46.80 -7.11
CA LEU A 12 -11.07 46.28 -6.52
C LEU A 12 -11.18 44.80 -6.10
N LEU A 13 -10.15 44.03 -6.45
CA LEU A 13 -9.90 42.67 -5.98
C LEU A 13 -9.70 42.64 -4.46
N ARG A 14 -10.38 41.70 -3.79
CA ARG A 14 -10.30 41.49 -2.33
C ARG A 14 -8.92 40.91 -1.91
N PRO A 15 -8.44 41.19 -0.68
CA PRO A 15 -7.07 40.86 -0.23
C PRO A 15 -6.81 39.37 0.06
N GLY A 16 -7.68 38.46 -0.37
CA GLY A 16 -7.58 37.02 -0.08
C GLY A 16 -6.88 36.19 -1.17
N ALA A 17 -6.70 36.73 -2.37
CA ALA A 17 -6.18 35.97 -3.52
C ALA A 17 -4.64 35.86 -3.54
N LEU A 18 -3.91 36.77 -2.87
CA LEU A 18 -2.44 36.73 -2.83
C LEU A 18 -1.89 35.72 -1.81
N ALA A 19 -2.63 35.40 -0.74
CA ALA A 19 -2.18 34.46 0.28
C ALA A 19 -2.18 32.99 -0.22
N ALA A 20 -3.07 32.65 -1.16
CA ALA A 20 -3.10 31.33 -1.79
C ALA A 20 -1.93 31.10 -2.76
N ALA A 21 -1.41 32.17 -3.38
CA ALA A 21 -0.25 32.10 -4.26
C ALA A 21 1.07 31.96 -3.49
N LEU A 22 1.19 32.59 -2.31
CA LEU A 22 2.43 32.53 -1.51
C LEU A 22 2.61 31.24 -0.70
N LEU A 23 1.53 30.52 -0.32
CA LEU A 23 1.69 29.17 0.26
C LEU A 23 1.92 28.07 -0.77
N ALA A 24 1.64 28.32 -2.05
CA ALA A 24 1.99 27.39 -3.15
C ALA A 24 3.48 27.44 -3.52
N LEU A 25 4.23 28.43 -3.02
CA LEU A 25 5.65 28.65 -3.33
C LEU A 25 6.63 28.14 -2.26
N ALA A 26 6.14 27.47 -1.21
CA ALA A 26 6.98 26.77 -0.23
C ALA A 26 6.89 25.24 -0.40
N VAL A 27 6.94 24.76 -1.65
CA VAL A 27 7.29 23.38 -1.95
C VAL A 27 8.63 23.45 -2.66
N VAL A 28 9.69 23.19 -1.91
CA VAL A 28 11.03 23.03 -2.47
C VAL A 28 10.93 21.87 -3.45
N GLY A 29 10.91 22.16 -4.75
CA GLY A 29 11.46 21.25 -5.73
C GLY A 29 12.91 21.07 -5.32
N VAL A 30 13.20 20.00 -4.58
CA VAL A 30 14.57 19.65 -4.24
C VAL A 30 15.21 19.35 -5.58
N ALA A 31 16.03 20.26 -6.07
CA ALA A 31 16.92 19.97 -7.17
C ALA A 31 17.69 18.72 -6.73
N GLN A 32 17.40 17.57 -7.37
CA GLN A 32 18.17 16.36 -7.17
C GLN A 32 19.57 16.68 -7.67
N GLY A 33 20.44 17.14 -6.76
CA GLY A 33 21.88 17.18 -7.02
C GLY A 33 22.27 15.81 -7.56
N GLN A 34 23.09 15.79 -8.61
CA GLN A 34 23.42 14.60 -9.38
C GLN A 34 23.81 13.45 -8.44
N GLN A 35 22.88 12.50 -8.23
CA GLN A 35 23.10 11.40 -7.29
C GLN A 35 24.01 10.38 -7.93
N VAL A 36 25.05 9.98 -7.22
CA VAL A 36 26.06 9.05 -7.72
C VAL A 36 25.38 7.73 -8.09
N GLY A 37 25.58 7.28 -9.34
CA GLY A 37 25.00 6.04 -9.87
C GLY A 37 23.59 6.17 -10.46
N LEU A 38 22.89 7.31 -10.28
CA LEU A 38 21.57 7.53 -10.88
C LEU A 38 21.70 7.99 -12.34
N LEU A 39 21.26 7.13 -13.26
CA LEU A 39 21.27 7.38 -14.70
C LEU A 39 20.07 8.26 -15.11
N ARG A 40 20.20 9.02 -16.20
CA ARG A 40 19.10 9.82 -16.74
C ARG A 40 18.01 8.91 -17.29
N VAL A 41 16.75 9.32 -17.10
CA VAL A 41 15.61 8.67 -17.75
C VAL A 41 15.73 8.91 -19.27
N PRO A 42 15.71 7.87 -20.10
CA PRO A 42 15.68 8.03 -21.55
C PRO A 42 14.47 8.85 -22.01
N ASN A 43 14.59 9.49 -23.17
CA ASN A 43 13.49 10.24 -23.76
C ASN A 43 12.28 9.33 -23.99
N ARG A 44 11.11 9.76 -23.51
CA ARG A 44 9.86 9.03 -23.76
C ARG A 44 9.33 9.32 -25.15
N SER A 45 8.79 8.31 -25.81
CA SER A 45 8.00 8.53 -27.04
C SER A 45 6.69 9.26 -26.71
N PRO A 46 6.05 9.92 -27.69
CA PRO A 46 4.70 10.42 -27.52
C PRO A 46 3.74 9.33 -27.00
N PRO A 47 2.78 9.65 -26.11
CA PRO A 47 1.79 8.70 -25.63
C PRO A 47 1.02 8.03 -26.78
N THR A 48 0.86 6.71 -26.72
CA THR A 48 0.03 5.96 -27.68
C THR A 48 -1.45 6.21 -27.46
N LYS A 49 -2.31 5.76 -28.39
CA LYS A 49 -3.77 5.80 -28.20
C LYS A 49 -4.20 5.07 -26.92
N ALA A 50 -3.65 3.89 -26.64
CA ALA A 50 -3.96 3.13 -25.44
C ALA A 50 -3.53 3.86 -24.15
N ASN A 51 -2.44 4.63 -24.19
CA ASN A 51 -2.04 5.48 -23.08
C ASN A 51 -3.00 6.65 -22.86
N MET A 52 -3.52 7.24 -23.94
CA MET A 52 -4.39 8.42 -23.92
C MET A 52 -5.86 8.11 -23.67
N ASP A 53 -6.28 6.87 -23.91
CA ASP A 53 -7.61 6.38 -23.60
C ASP A 53 -7.70 6.08 -22.10
N ARG A 54 -7.94 7.12 -21.28
CA ARG A 54 -7.85 7.09 -19.82
C ARG A 54 -9.21 7.33 -19.18
N VAL A 55 -9.45 6.73 -18.02
CA VAL A 55 -10.64 7.03 -17.22
C VAL A 55 -10.34 8.09 -16.19
N VAL A 56 -10.97 9.25 -16.37
CA VAL A 56 -11.00 10.36 -15.41
C VAL A 56 -12.45 10.60 -15.01
N LEU A 57 -12.80 10.25 -13.77
CA LEU A 57 -14.15 10.48 -13.25
C LEU A 57 -14.33 11.96 -12.89
N PRO A 58 -15.56 12.51 -13.03
CA PRO A 58 -15.87 13.84 -12.51
C PRO A 58 -15.55 13.92 -11.02
N VAL A 59 -14.73 14.90 -10.63
CA VAL A 59 -14.32 15.11 -9.25
C VAL A 59 -15.52 15.60 -8.42
N ASP A 60 -15.75 14.97 -7.27
CA ASP A 60 -16.76 15.44 -6.32
C ASP A 60 -16.21 16.59 -5.46
N ASN A 61 -16.36 17.81 -6.01
CA ASN A 61 -16.00 19.06 -5.34
C ASN A 61 -17.00 19.47 -4.24
N ALA A 62 -18.23 18.91 -4.25
CA ALA A 62 -19.22 19.20 -3.19
C ALA A 62 -18.76 18.63 -1.84
N GLY A 63 -17.95 17.57 -1.85
CA GLY A 63 -17.27 17.06 -0.67
C GLY A 63 -16.07 17.89 -0.17
N GLY A 64 -15.78 19.05 -0.76
CA GLY A 64 -14.65 19.92 -0.40
C GLY A 64 -13.35 19.58 -1.15
N PHE A 65 -12.19 19.89 -0.56
CA PHE A 65 -10.87 19.58 -1.15
C PHE A 65 -10.79 18.11 -1.61
N ALA A 66 -10.43 17.91 -2.87
CA ALA A 66 -10.41 16.60 -3.52
C ALA A 66 -9.04 15.90 -3.46
N GLY A 67 -8.05 16.52 -2.81
CA GLY A 67 -6.67 16.06 -2.78
C GLY A 67 -5.76 16.80 -3.77
N LEU A 68 -4.45 16.57 -3.63
CA LEU A 68 -3.41 17.19 -4.45
C LEU A 68 -2.33 16.16 -4.79
N TRP A 69 -1.85 16.19 -6.02
CA TRP A 69 -0.73 15.37 -6.50
C TRP A 69 0.51 16.23 -6.68
N ASN A 70 1.65 15.74 -6.23
CA ASN A 70 2.96 16.33 -6.49
C ASN A 70 3.95 15.24 -6.91
N ILE A 71 4.80 15.55 -7.89
CA ILE A 71 5.96 14.70 -8.19
C ILE A 71 7.01 14.97 -7.13
N LEU A 72 7.36 13.93 -6.36
CA LEU A 72 8.39 13.99 -5.32
C LEU A 72 9.78 13.69 -5.89
N SER A 73 9.84 12.85 -6.92
CA SER A 73 11.06 12.52 -7.65
C SER A 73 10.73 12.22 -9.11
N GLU A 74 11.45 12.84 -10.03
CA GLU A 74 11.35 12.53 -11.46
C GLU A 74 12.03 11.20 -11.81
N ASN A 75 12.87 10.68 -10.93
CA ASN A 75 13.59 9.44 -11.14
C ASN A 75 14.08 8.82 -9.83
N ALA A 76 13.52 7.68 -9.45
CA ALA A 76 14.01 6.87 -8.34
C ALA A 76 14.99 5.76 -8.76
N GLY A 77 15.33 5.67 -10.03
CA GLY A 77 16.28 4.68 -10.56
C GLY A 77 15.69 3.27 -10.75
N VAL A 78 14.83 2.85 -9.83
CA VAL A 78 14.16 1.54 -9.81
C VAL A 78 12.64 1.72 -9.77
N SER A 79 11.92 0.97 -10.60
CA SER A 79 10.46 0.89 -10.57
C SER A 79 9.99 0.14 -9.33
N ALA A 80 9.05 0.71 -8.57
CA ALA A 80 8.59 0.15 -7.31
C ALA A 80 7.52 -0.96 -7.50
N MET A 81 7.91 -2.12 -8.04
CA MET A 81 7.07 -3.31 -8.05
C MET A 81 6.70 -3.75 -6.63
N HIS A 82 7.62 -3.56 -5.69
CA HIS A 82 7.42 -3.76 -4.27
C HIS A 82 7.73 -2.48 -3.52
N LEU A 83 6.93 -2.18 -2.48
CA LEU A 83 7.07 -0.98 -1.66
C LEU A 83 6.81 -1.28 -0.18
N ALA A 84 7.72 -0.82 0.68
CA ALA A 84 7.54 -0.85 2.13
C ALA A 84 8.04 0.46 2.78
N VAL A 85 7.25 1.04 3.68
CA VAL A 85 7.60 2.28 4.40
C VAL A 85 8.33 1.94 5.69
N MET A 86 9.55 2.44 5.83
CA MET A 86 10.41 2.19 6.99
C MET A 86 10.27 3.30 8.03
N ARG A 87 10.66 2.97 9.27
CA ARG A 87 10.49 3.88 10.43
C ARG A 87 11.42 5.10 10.45
N HIS A 88 12.49 5.06 9.67
CA HIS A 88 13.57 6.06 9.66
C HIS A 88 13.44 7.09 8.52
N GLY A 89 12.22 7.39 8.08
CA GLY A 89 12.01 8.41 7.05
C GLY A 89 12.24 7.93 5.61
N LYS A 90 12.40 6.62 5.41
CA LYS A 90 12.72 6.01 4.12
C LYS A 90 11.67 5.00 3.68
N ALA A 91 11.56 4.76 2.38
CA ALA A 91 10.84 3.64 1.79
C ALA A 91 11.83 2.73 1.08
N VAL A 92 11.59 1.42 1.14
CA VAL A 92 12.34 0.43 0.36
C VAL A 92 11.50 0.12 -0.87
N MET A 93 12.07 0.37 -2.05
CA MET A 93 11.44 0.09 -3.34
C MET A 93 12.34 -0.87 -4.10
N PHE A 94 11.76 -1.91 -4.68
CA PHE A 94 12.53 -2.85 -5.48
C PHE A 94 11.73 -3.45 -6.62
N ASP A 95 12.48 -3.92 -7.59
CA ASP A 95 12.05 -4.60 -8.79
C ASP A 95 12.77 -5.97 -8.86
N THR A 96 12.59 -6.67 -9.96
CA THR A 96 13.28 -7.93 -10.27
C THR A 96 14.69 -7.68 -10.80
N THR A 97 15.59 -8.63 -10.54
CA THR A 97 16.93 -8.65 -11.15
C THR A 97 16.90 -9.17 -12.59
N THR A 98 15.72 -9.53 -13.10
CA THR A 98 15.56 -10.27 -14.36
C THR A 98 15.22 -9.43 -15.58
N THR A 99 14.72 -8.20 -15.39
CA THR A 99 14.23 -7.28 -16.45
C THR A 99 15.34 -6.42 -17.07
N GLY A 100 16.60 -6.76 -16.82
CA GLY A 100 17.75 -6.03 -17.33
C GLY A 100 18.13 -4.82 -16.46
N PRO A 101 19.06 -3.98 -16.92
CA PRO A 101 19.62 -2.90 -16.11
C PRO A 101 18.57 -1.84 -15.76
N SER A 102 18.49 -1.50 -14.47
CA SER A 102 17.71 -0.35 -14.00
C SER A 102 18.44 0.97 -14.28
N LEU A 103 17.81 2.09 -13.92
CA LEU A 103 18.45 3.42 -14.00
C LEU A 103 19.29 3.74 -12.76
N MET A 104 19.55 2.77 -11.88
CA MET A 104 20.42 2.93 -10.72
C MET A 104 21.59 1.97 -10.79
N GLN A 105 22.81 2.48 -10.64
CA GLN A 105 24.02 1.66 -10.57
C GLN A 105 24.41 1.37 -9.11
N LEU A 106 24.94 0.17 -8.88
CA LEU A 106 25.60 -0.18 -7.64
C LEU A 106 26.95 0.58 -7.54
N PRO A 107 27.47 0.80 -6.32
CA PRO A 107 28.81 1.34 -6.14
C PRO A 107 29.86 0.50 -6.89
N ALA A 108 30.94 1.16 -7.35
CA ALA A 108 32.03 0.49 -8.06
C ALA A 108 32.58 -0.69 -7.24
N GLY A 109 32.81 -1.83 -7.91
CA GLY A 109 33.26 -3.07 -7.27
C GLY A 109 32.17 -3.85 -6.50
N ASN A 110 30.93 -3.34 -6.44
CA ASN A 110 29.84 -3.97 -5.71
C ASN A 110 28.81 -4.69 -6.63
N CYS A 111 29.18 -5.02 -7.86
CA CYS A 111 28.29 -5.76 -8.78
C CYS A 111 27.95 -7.15 -8.22
N ARG A 112 26.83 -7.73 -8.67
CA ARG A 112 26.45 -9.12 -8.39
C ARG A 112 26.79 -10.00 -9.60
N VAL A 113 27.01 -11.29 -9.36
CA VAL A 113 27.09 -12.26 -10.46
C VAL A 113 25.69 -12.42 -11.05
N ASP A 114 25.53 -12.31 -12.36
CA ASP A 114 24.26 -12.63 -13.03
C ASP A 114 24.23 -14.12 -13.37
N PRO A 115 23.42 -14.94 -12.67
CA PRO A 115 23.36 -16.38 -12.93
C PRO A 115 22.77 -16.70 -14.31
N ARG A 116 22.23 -15.72 -15.04
CA ARG A 116 21.65 -15.89 -16.38
C ARG A 116 22.51 -15.31 -17.49
N SER A 117 23.71 -14.84 -17.17
CA SER A 117 24.64 -14.31 -18.15
C SER A 117 25.10 -15.38 -19.15
N ASP A 118 25.27 -14.97 -20.40
CA ASP A 118 25.86 -15.77 -21.47
C ASP A 118 27.00 -14.97 -22.14
N PRO A 119 28.28 -15.39 -22.03
CA PRO A 119 28.74 -16.58 -21.31
C PRO A 119 28.58 -16.47 -19.77
N PRO A 120 28.56 -17.60 -19.04
CA PRO A 120 28.43 -17.60 -17.59
C PRO A 120 29.53 -16.80 -16.88
N GLY A 121 29.17 -16.16 -15.76
CA GLY A 121 30.09 -15.35 -14.95
C GLY A 121 30.05 -13.85 -15.23
N GLY A 122 29.10 -13.41 -16.07
CA GLY A 122 28.82 -11.99 -16.27
C GLY A 122 28.39 -11.30 -14.98
N MET A 123 28.73 -10.02 -14.87
CA MET A 123 28.44 -9.19 -13.71
C MET A 123 27.30 -8.21 -14.01
N ASP A 124 26.33 -8.14 -13.10
CA ASP A 124 25.28 -7.14 -13.10
C ASP A 124 25.61 -6.05 -12.08
N CYS A 125 25.89 -4.86 -12.60
CA CYS A 125 26.25 -3.69 -11.81
C CYS A 125 25.06 -2.75 -11.55
N SER A 126 23.84 -3.14 -11.95
CA SER A 126 22.64 -2.35 -11.69
C SER A 126 22.06 -2.68 -10.32
N ALA A 127 21.54 -1.66 -9.63
CA ALA A 127 20.79 -1.84 -8.41
C ALA A 127 19.32 -2.12 -8.77
N HIS A 128 18.76 -3.21 -8.27
CA HIS A 128 17.34 -3.57 -8.46
C HIS A 128 16.49 -3.24 -7.23
N ALA A 129 17.12 -2.61 -6.24
CA ALA A 129 16.47 -2.11 -5.04
C ALA A 129 17.09 -0.77 -4.65
N VAL A 130 16.26 0.08 -4.07
CA VAL A 130 16.68 1.38 -3.52
C VAL A 130 16.03 1.63 -2.17
N GLU A 131 16.77 2.30 -1.31
CA GLU A 131 16.21 3.04 -0.18
C GLU A 131 15.95 4.47 -0.65
N PHE A 132 14.69 4.88 -0.61
CA PHE A 132 14.21 6.18 -1.06
C PHE A 132 13.80 7.05 0.12
N ASP A 133 14.44 8.20 0.28
CA ASP A 133 14.06 9.21 1.26
C ASP A 133 12.84 9.98 0.77
N TYR A 134 11.67 9.68 1.34
CA TYR A 134 10.44 10.34 0.94
C TYR A 134 10.32 11.80 1.44
N ASN A 135 11.29 12.32 2.19
CA ASN A 135 11.32 13.73 2.59
C ASN A 135 12.15 14.58 1.63
N THR A 136 13.20 14.00 1.05
CA THR A 136 14.18 14.72 0.21
C THR A 136 14.19 14.28 -1.25
N GLY A 137 13.60 13.13 -1.58
CA GLY A 137 13.66 12.52 -2.90
C GLY A 137 15.00 11.82 -3.18
N ALA A 138 15.87 11.66 -2.18
CA ALA A 138 17.17 11.03 -2.34
C ALA A 138 17.08 9.50 -2.43
N VAL A 139 17.87 8.87 -3.31
CA VAL A 139 18.00 7.43 -3.41
C VAL A 139 19.37 6.93 -2.95
N ARG A 140 19.37 5.76 -2.32
CA ARG A 140 20.55 4.95 -2.04
C ARG A 140 20.35 3.57 -2.68
N PRO A 141 21.31 3.07 -3.47
CA PRO A 141 21.20 1.74 -4.07
C PRO A 141 21.33 0.67 -2.97
N LEU A 142 20.57 -0.42 -3.13
CA LEU A 142 20.64 -1.63 -2.32
C LEU A 142 21.02 -2.80 -3.23
N LYS A 143 21.96 -3.64 -2.78
CA LYS A 143 22.34 -4.85 -3.49
C LYS A 143 21.42 -5.99 -3.10
N ILE A 144 20.82 -6.60 -4.11
CA ILE A 144 20.10 -7.86 -3.98
C ILE A 144 20.86 -8.89 -4.82
N LEU A 145 21.07 -10.07 -4.26
CA LEU A 145 21.80 -11.17 -4.88
C LEU A 145 20.85 -12.09 -5.66
N THR A 146 19.71 -12.42 -5.06
CA THR A 146 18.73 -13.35 -5.62
C THR A 146 17.45 -12.64 -6.05
N ASP A 147 16.81 -13.10 -7.12
CA ASP A 147 15.65 -12.43 -7.71
C ASP A 147 14.40 -12.35 -6.81
N THR A 148 13.84 -11.15 -6.67
CA THR A 148 12.68 -10.83 -5.79
C THR A 148 11.35 -10.78 -6.54
N TRP A 149 11.30 -11.15 -7.82
CA TRP A 149 10.11 -10.99 -8.66
C TRP A 149 8.90 -11.70 -8.06
N CYS A 150 7.81 -10.95 -7.90
CA CYS A 150 6.56 -11.41 -7.31
C CYS A 150 6.73 -12.10 -5.95
N SER A 151 7.61 -11.55 -5.13
CA SER A 151 7.75 -11.97 -3.74
C SER A 151 6.75 -11.31 -2.79
N SER A 152 6.80 -11.69 -1.51
CA SER A 152 6.02 -11.13 -0.40
C SER A 152 6.91 -10.57 0.71
N GLY A 153 6.33 -9.84 1.66
CA GLY A 153 7.09 -9.32 2.80
C GLY A 153 6.24 -8.75 3.93
N ALA A 154 6.89 -8.50 5.05
CA ALA A 154 6.32 -7.87 6.24
C ALA A 154 7.44 -7.38 7.18
N PHE A 155 7.07 -6.72 8.27
CA PHE A 155 8.01 -6.29 9.30
C PHE A 155 8.02 -7.25 10.49
N ASP A 156 9.20 -7.55 11.04
CA ASP A 156 9.32 -8.26 12.32
C ASP A 156 9.10 -7.33 13.53
N VAL A 157 9.18 -7.91 14.72
CA VAL A 157 9.01 -7.20 15.99
C VAL A 157 10.00 -6.05 16.19
N ASP A 158 11.18 -6.11 15.56
CA ASP A 158 12.22 -5.09 15.64
C ASP A 158 12.18 -4.11 14.47
N GLY A 159 11.18 -4.24 13.59
CA GLY A 159 10.96 -3.40 12.43
C GLY A 159 11.91 -3.70 11.28
N MET A 160 12.54 -4.89 11.24
CA MET A 160 13.27 -5.36 10.07
C MET A 160 12.29 -5.82 9.00
N LEU A 161 12.60 -5.46 7.75
CA LEU A 161 11.83 -5.94 6.61
C LEU A 161 12.25 -7.37 6.31
N VAL A 162 11.31 -8.31 6.43
CA VAL A 162 11.46 -9.73 6.10
C VAL A 162 10.70 -10.00 4.82
N GLN A 163 11.44 -10.29 3.75
CA GLN A 163 10.93 -10.58 2.42
C GLN A 163 11.11 -12.09 2.14
N THR A 164 10.15 -12.68 1.41
CA THR A 164 10.09 -14.13 1.15
C THR A 164 9.81 -14.44 -0.30
N GLY A 165 10.51 -15.45 -0.82
CA GLY A 165 10.29 -15.95 -2.15
C GLY A 165 10.79 -15.01 -3.25
N GLY A 166 10.28 -15.19 -4.45
CA GLY A 166 10.78 -14.53 -5.66
C GLY A 166 10.68 -15.46 -6.86
N TYR A 167 11.47 -15.20 -7.90
CA TYR A 167 11.59 -16.06 -9.08
C TYR A 167 12.97 -16.70 -9.16
N PHE A 168 13.11 -17.74 -9.98
CA PHE A 168 14.36 -18.46 -10.23
C PHE A 168 15.11 -18.85 -8.94
N GLU A 169 16.33 -18.35 -8.71
CA GLU A 169 17.12 -18.60 -7.51
C GLU A 169 16.51 -18.01 -6.22
N GLY A 170 15.54 -17.10 -6.37
CA GLY A 170 14.79 -16.44 -5.31
C GLY A 170 13.64 -17.24 -4.71
N VAL A 171 13.17 -18.31 -5.37
CA VAL A 171 11.90 -18.99 -5.02
C VAL A 171 11.85 -19.54 -3.59
N LYS A 172 12.99 -19.88 -2.97
CA LYS A 172 13.05 -20.41 -1.59
C LYS A 172 13.84 -19.51 -0.64
N VAL A 173 14.03 -18.25 -0.98
CA VAL A 173 14.88 -17.33 -0.23
C VAL A 173 14.06 -16.57 0.82
N VAL A 174 14.68 -16.35 1.99
CA VAL A 174 14.24 -15.32 2.94
C VAL A 174 15.29 -14.21 2.94
N ARG A 175 14.88 -12.96 2.73
CA ARG A 175 15.78 -11.80 2.76
C ARG A 175 15.38 -10.89 3.91
N ARG A 176 16.38 -10.31 4.58
CA ARG A 176 16.19 -9.42 5.72
C ARG A 176 16.93 -8.12 5.47
N LEU A 177 16.25 -6.99 5.71
CA LEU A 177 16.86 -5.66 5.63
C LEU A 177 16.68 -4.92 6.96
N ASN A 178 17.81 -4.49 7.52
CA ASN A 178 17.85 -3.76 8.77
C ASN A 178 17.36 -2.31 8.54
N PRO A 179 16.47 -1.77 9.39
CA PRO A 179 15.98 -0.40 9.30
C PRO A 179 16.99 0.65 9.76
N GLN A 180 18.20 0.27 10.19
CA GLN A 180 19.20 1.19 10.75
C GLN A 180 20.49 1.22 9.92
N GLY A 181 21.04 2.43 9.77
CA GLY A 181 22.33 2.65 9.11
C GLY A 181 22.30 2.43 7.61
N ASN A 182 23.48 2.11 7.06
CA ASN A 182 23.69 1.88 5.63
C ASN A 182 23.70 0.38 5.28
N ALA A 183 22.94 -0.43 6.03
CA ALA A 183 22.89 -1.87 5.82
C ALA A 183 22.31 -2.22 4.43
N ASP A 184 22.75 -3.36 3.92
CA ASP A 184 22.21 -3.99 2.73
C ASP A 184 21.38 -5.22 3.09
N TRP A 185 20.77 -5.85 2.09
CA TRP A 185 20.03 -7.10 2.29
C TRP A 185 20.94 -8.23 2.77
N VAL A 186 20.46 -8.98 3.75
CA VAL A 186 21.03 -10.28 4.15
C VAL A 186 20.10 -11.36 3.63
N GLU A 187 20.63 -12.24 2.79
CA GLU A 187 19.85 -13.25 2.09
C GLU A 187 20.17 -14.65 2.60
N PHE A 188 19.12 -15.45 2.78
CA PHE A 188 19.21 -16.83 3.25
C PHE A 188 18.58 -17.75 2.20
N PRO A 189 19.36 -18.21 1.20
CA PRO A 189 18.84 -19.11 0.17
C PRO A 189 18.41 -20.47 0.72
N ASN A 190 17.46 -21.12 0.03
CA ASN A 190 16.92 -22.44 0.39
C ASN A 190 16.32 -22.53 1.81
N THR A 191 15.85 -21.40 2.35
CA THR A 191 15.27 -21.32 3.69
C THR A 191 13.85 -21.85 3.76
N LEU A 192 13.06 -21.68 2.69
CA LEU A 192 11.67 -22.13 2.62
C LEU A 192 11.58 -23.57 2.10
N ALA A 193 10.63 -24.34 2.61
CA ALA A 193 10.42 -25.74 2.23
C ALA A 193 9.92 -25.85 0.78
N GLU A 194 9.00 -24.99 0.39
CA GLU A 194 8.41 -24.95 -0.95
C GLU A 194 8.76 -23.63 -1.68
N GLY A 195 8.74 -23.64 -3.02
CA GLY A 195 8.95 -22.43 -3.81
C GLY A 195 7.79 -21.44 -3.62
N ARG A 196 8.09 -20.17 -3.39
CA ARG A 196 7.12 -19.10 -3.13
C ARG A 196 7.28 -17.99 -4.19
N TRP A 197 6.59 -18.14 -5.31
CA TRP A 197 6.47 -17.11 -6.34
C TRP A 197 5.00 -16.67 -6.45
N TYR A 198 4.68 -15.40 -6.23
CA TYR A 198 3.31 -14.90 -6.01
C TYR A 198 2.63 -15.43 -4.71
N ALA A 199 3.40 -15.61 -3.64
CA ALA A 199 2.87 -15.97 -2.33
C ALA A 199 2.44 -14.73 -1.54
N THR A 200 1.64 -14.92 -0.49
CA THR A 200 1.28 -13.85 0.47
C THR A 200 1.90 -14.14 1.82
N GLN A 201 2.46 -13.12 2.48
CA GLN A 201 3.02 -13.20 3.83
C GLN A 201 2.14 -12.42 4.83
N GLN A 202 1.83 -13.04 5.98
CA GLN A 202 1.06 -12.40 7.05
C GLN A 202 1.74 -12.60 8.42
N VAL A 203 1.91 -11.51 9.19
CA VAL A 203 2.38 -11.53 10.58
C VAL A 203 1.28 -12.08 11.48
N LEU A 204 1.65 -13.00 12.37
CA LEU A 204 0.78 -13.67 13.33
C LEU A 204 0.94 -13.11 14.75
N PRO A 205 0.00 -13.42 15.67
CA PRO A 205 0.03 -12.88 17.04
C PRO A 205 1.32 -13.20 17.82
N ASP A 206 1.99 -14.30 17.49
CA ASP A 206 3.26 -14.72 18.11
C ASP A 206 4.50 -14.09 17.45
N GLY A 207 4.32 -13.18 16.49
CA GLY A 207 5.39 -12.53 15.74
C GLY A 207 5.97 -13.37 14.62
N ARG A 208 5.52 -14.62 14.42
CA ARG A 208 5.92 -15.42 13.25
C ARG A 208 5.22 -14.92 12.00
N PHE A 209 5.77 -15.31 10.85
CA PHE A 209 5.19 -15.05 9.54
C PHE A 209 4.66 -16.35 8.95
N ILE A 210 3.39 -16.37 8.57
CA ILE A 210 2.86 -17.39 7.67
C ILE A 210 3.08 -16.94 6.22
N VAL A 211 3.52 -17.85 5.35
CA VAL A 211 3.61 -17.66 3.91
C VAL A 211 2.65 -18.61 3.24
N VAL A 212 1.70 -18.07 2.47
CA VAL A 212 0.56 -18.80 1.91
C VAL A 212 0.64 -18.78 0.38
N GLY A 213 0.58 -19.97 -0.20
CA GLY A 213 0.49 -20.17 -1.64
C GLY A 213 1.78 -19.89 -2.39
N GLY A 214 1.60 -19.51 -3.66
CA GLY A 214 2.65 -19.39 -4.66
C GLY A 214 2.30 -20.22 -5.89
N ARG A 215 2.96 -19.93 -7.01
CA ARG A 215 2.77 -20.60 -8.29
C ARG A 215 3.01 -22.09 -8.13
N ARG A 216 1.98 -22.90 -8.41
CA ARG A 216 1.97 -24.36 -8.19
C ARG A 216 2.29 -24.83 -6.75
N SER A 217 2.16 -23.94 -5.77
CA SER A 217 2.45 -24.20 -4.36
C SER A 217 1.14 -24.16 -3.56
N PHE A 218 0.48 -25.30 -3.43
CA PHE A 218 -0.85 -25.40 -2.81
C PHE A 218 -0.77 -25.64 -1.30
N SER A 219 0.09 -24.87 -0.63
CA SER A 219 0.44 -25.07 0.77
C SER A 219 0.59 -23.73 1.49
N TYR A 220 0.81 -23.80 2.80
CA TYR A 220 1.41 -22.73 3.56
C TYR A 220 2.59 -23.26 4.39
N GLU A 221 3.45 -22.35 4.82
CA GLU A 221 4.53 -22.64 5.75
C GLU A 221 4.85 -21.41 6.63
N PHE A 222 5.77 -21.56 7.58
CA PHE A 222 6.22 -20.45 8.42
C PHE A 222 7.65 -20.06 8.07
N VAL A 223 7.93 -18.76 8.09
CA VAL A 223 9.31 -18.27 7.96
C VAL A 223 10.08 -18.69 9.22
N PRO A 224 11.18 -19.44 9.08
CA PRO A 224 11.98 -19.86 10.23
C PRO A 224 12.77 -18.67 10.80
N ALA A 225 13.33 -18.84 12.00
CA ALA A 225 14.23 -17.85 12.58
C ALA A 225 15.44 -17.60 11.67
N ALA A 226 16.10 -16.45 11.82
CA ALA A 226 17.27 -16.12 10.99
C ALA A 226 18.36 -17.21 11.12
N GLY A 227 18.89 -17.65 9.98
CA GLY A 227 19.89 -18.72 9.90
C GLY A 227 19.33 -20.15 10.04
N GLN A 228 18.02 -20.33 10.28
CA GLN A 228 17.39 -21.64 10.29
C GLN A 228 16.69 -21.93 8.95
N LEU A 229 16.55 -23.21 8.63
CA LEU A 229 15.83 -23.69 7.45
C LEU A 229 14.48 -24.28 7.88
N ASN A 230 13.46 -24.11 7.04
CA ASN A 230 12.21 -24.83 7.16
C ASN A 230 12.18 -25.95 6.10
N THR A 231 11.91 -27.17 6.53
CA THR A 231 11.83 -28.35 5.64
C THR A 231 10.42 -28.89 5.50
N GLN A 232 9.44 -28.27 6.17
CA GLN A 232 8.06 -28.73 6.21
C GLN A 232 7.11 -27.67 5.66
N PHE A 233 6.12 -28.11 4.91
CA PHE A 233 4.98 -27.28 4.52
C PHE A 233 3.69 -28.06 4.80
N THR A 234 2.59 -27.32 4.95
CA THR A 234 1.28 -27.92 5.20
C THR A 234 0.37 -27.70 3.99
N PRO A 235 -0.16 -28.76 3.37
CA PRO A 235 -1.11 -28.63 2.26
C PRO A 235 -2.32 -27.79 2.66
N LEU A 236 -2.79 -26.96 1.72
CA LEU A 236 -3.97 -26.12 1.90
C LEU A 236 -4.94 -26.32 0.72
N PRO A 237 -5.90 -27.26 0.85
CA PRO A 237 -6.76 -27.69 -0.25
C PRO A 237 -7.50 -26.56 -0.97
N LEU A 238 -7.84 -25.47 -0.26
CA LEU A 238 -8.48 -24.30 -0.85
C LEU A 238 -7.71 -23.77 -2.08
N LEU A 239 -6.38 -23.71 -2.00
CA LEU A 239 -5.55 -23.19 -3.08
C LEU A 239 -5.65 -24.09 -4.31
N GLN A 240 -5.51 -25.40 -4.14
CA GLN A 240 -5.69 -26.36 -5.24
C GLN A 240 -7.10 -26.29 -5.85
N GLN A 241 -8.14 -26.16 -5.02
CA GLN A 241 -9.54 -26.11 -5.45
C GLN A 241 -9.93 -24.80 -6.15
N THR A 242 -9.14 -23.73 -5.98
CA THR A 242 -9.39 -22.41 -6.56
C THR A 242 -8.45 -22.09 -7.73
N THR A 243 -7.52 -22.99 -8.03
CA THR A 243 -6.66 -22.93 -9.23
C THR A 243 -7.50 -23.18 -10.47
N ASP A 244 -7.35 -22.30 -11.45
CA ASP A 244 -7.70 -22.51 -12.84
C ASP A 244 -6.43 -22.48 -13.70
N ASP A 245 -6.57 -22.58 -15.02
CA ASP A 245 -5.44 -22.72 -15.93
C ASP A 245 -4.55 -21.48 -16.07
N VAL A 246 -5.01 -20.32 -15.60
CA VAL A 246 -4.21 -19.09 -15.50
C VAL A 246 -3.85 -18.74 -14.04
N GLU A 247 -4.14 -19.64 -13.10
CA GLU A 247 -3.88 -19.50 -11.66
C GLU A 247 -4.46 -18.21 -11.05
N ASN A 248 -5.76 -17.94 -11.25
CA ASN A 248 -6.50 -16.81 -10.65
C ASN A 248 -6.59 -16.80 -9.10
N ASN A 249 -5.70 -17.49 -8.41
CA ASN A 249 -5.63 -17.61 -6.95
C ASN A 249 -4.26 -17.19 -6.36
N LEU A 250 -3.36 -16.64 -7.18
CA LEU A 250 -2.05 -16.15 -6.76
C LEU A 250 -2.15 -14.84 -5.97
N TYR A 251 -1.23 -14.59 -5.03
CA TYR A 251 -1.38 -13.58 -3.98
C TYR A 251 -2.75 -13.69 -3.27
N PRO A 252 -3.05 -14.82 -2.61
CA PRO A 252 -4.29 -14.95 -1.85
C PRO A 252 -4.41 -13.82 -0.82
N PHE A 253 -5.61 -13.28 -0.62
CA PHE A 253 -5.80 -12.24 0.39
C PHE A 253 -5.85 -12.89 1.77
N VAL A 254 -4.85 -12.61 2.60
CA VAL A 254 -4.74 -13.12 3.96
C VAL A 254 -4.89 -11.97 4.92
N HIS A 255 -5.90 -12.03 5.80
CA HIS A 255 -6.15 -11.03 6.84
C HIS A 255 -6.24 -11.71 8.21
N LEU A 256 -5.35 -11.36 9.14
CA LEU A 256 -5.47 -11.81 10.53
C LEU A 256 -6.78 -11.24 11.14
N LEU A 257 -7.53 -12.07 11.85
CA LEU A 257 -8.77 -11.71 12.53
C LEU A 257 -8.56 -11.49 14.04
N PRO A 258 -9.44 -10.73 14.73
CA PRO A 258 -9.34 -10.47 16.18
C PRO A 258 -9.29 -11.72 17.08
N GLU A 259 -9.79 -12.85 16.58
CA GLU A 259 -9.82 -14.14 17.25
C GLU A 259 -8.49 -14.91 17.15
N GLY A 260 -7.55 -14.45 16.32
CA GLY A 260 -6.26 -15.12 16.09
C GLY A 260 -6.26 -16.10 14.90
N THR A 261 -7.42 -16.31 14.28
CA THR A 261 -7.58 -17.01 13.00
C THR A 261 -7.29 -16.07 11.83
N VAL A 262 -7.19 -16.60 10.62
CA VAL A 262 -7.01 -15.81 9.40
C VAL A 262 -8.20 -15.98 8.48
N PHE A 263 -8.67 -14.87 7.91
CA PHE A 263 -9.50 -14.89 6.72
C PHE A 263 -8.57 -15.09 5.52
N LEU A 264 -8.84 -16.11 4.71
CA LEU A 264 -8.08 -16.39 3.50
C LEU A 264 -9.04 -16.41 2.32
N PHE A 265 -8.76 -15.60 1.30
CA PHE A 265 -9.54 -15.52 0.07
C PHE A 265 -8.65 -15.81 -1.14
N ALA A 266 -9.12 -16.71 -2.01
CA ALA A 266 -8.42 -17.16 -3.21
C ALA A 266 -9.42 -17.32 -4.37
N ASN A 267 -9.13 -16.67 -5.51
CA ASN A 267 -9.97 -16.58 -6.70
C ASN A 267 -11.32 -15.91 -6.42
N ASP A 268 -12.30 -16.68 -5.96
CA ASP A 268 -13.66 -16.25 -5.62
C ASP A 268 -14.18 -16.90 -4.33
N ARG A 269 -13.38 -17.73 -3.65
CA ARG A 269 -13.75 -18.46 -2.43
C ARG A 269 -12.96 -17.94 -1.23
N SER A 270 -13.52 -18.13 -0.04
CA SER A 270 -12.82 -17.79 1.20
C SER A 270 -13.15 -18.72 2.35
N ILE A 271 -12.22 -18.78 3.30
CA ILE A 271 -12.32 -19.56 4.52
C ILE A 271 -11.91 -18.74 5.74
N VAL A 272 -12.37 -19.16 6.91
CA VAL A 272 -11.74 -18.84 8.21
C VAL A 272 -10.85 -20.02 8.58
N PHE A 273 -9.56 -19.76 8.71
CA PHE A 273 -8.52 -20.76 8.89
C PHE A 273 -7.79 -20.52 10.21
N ASP A 274 -7.53 -21.60 10.95
CA ASP A 274 -6.65 -21.60 12.10
C ASP A 274 -5.24 -22.02 11.66
N PRO A 275 -4.29 -21.08 11.56
CA PRO A 275 -2.94 -21.39 11.11
C PRO A 275 -2.14 -22.20 12.14
N GLN A 276 -2.50 -22.19 13.42
CA GLN A 276 -1.75 -22.91 14.45
C GLN A 276 -2.00 -24.42 14.36
N ASN A 277 -3.27 -24.80 14.20
CA ASN A 277 -3.68 -26.19 14.13
C ASN A 277 -3.84 -26.71 12.69
N GLY A 278 -3.71 -25.85 11.69
CA GLY A 278 -3.89 -26.21 10.28
C GLY A 278 -5.32 -26.55 9.92
N GLN A 279 -6.30 -25.94 10.59
CA GLN A 279 -7.71 -26.31 10.46
C GLN A 279 -8.54 -25.25 9.74
N VAL A 280 -9.36 -25.70 8.78
CA VAL A 280 -10.41 -24.88 8.19
C VAL A 280 -11.60 -24.88 9.14
N LEU A 281 -11.85 -23.75 9.81
CA LEU A 281 -12.95 -23.63 10.78
C LEU A 281 -14.29 -23.35 10.10
N ARG A 282 -14.26 -22.69 8.94
CA ARG A 282 -15.46 -22.31 8.20
C ARG A 282 -15.15 -22.02 6.75
N GLU A 283 -15.98 -22.54 5.85
CA GLU A 283 -16.08 -22.01 4.49
C GLU A 283 -17.10 -20.88 4.44
N LEU A 284 -16.75 -19.79 3.77
CA LEU A 284 -17.63 -18.64 3.57
C LEU A 284 -18.26 -18.73 2.17
N PRO A 285 -19.42 -18.07 1.95
CA PRO A 285 -20.04 -18.06 0.63
C PRO A 285 -19.08 -17.56 -0.46
N LYS A 286 -19.22 -18.09 -1.66
CA LYS A 286 -18.50 -17.60 -2.84
C LYS A 286 -18.85 -16.13 -3.11
N LEU A 287 -17.84 -15.33 -3.47
CA LEU A 287 -18.04 -13.98 -4.00
C LEU A 287 -18.20 -14.08 -5.52
N ASN A 288 -19.43 -13.93 -6.00
CA ASN A 288 -19.72 -13.99 -7.44
C ASN A 288 -19.12 -12.81 -8.21
N GLY A 289 -19.14 -12.87 -9.55
CA GLY A 289 -18.73 -11.78 -10.44
C GLY A 289 -17.50 -12.08 -11.30
N GLY A 290 -16.51 -12.77 -10.73
CA GLY A 290 -15.27 -13.14 -11.42
C GLY A 290 -14.14 -13.43 -10.44
N ALA A 291 -12.90 -13.48 -10.94
CA ALA A 291 -11.71 -13.69 -10.12
C ALA A 291 -11.24 -12.38 -9.46
N ARG A 292 -10.67 -12.46 -8.26
CA ARG A 292 -10.17 -11.31 -7.49
C ARG A 292 -8.67 -11.34 -7.24
N ASN A 293 -8.05 -12.49 -7.26
CA ASN A 293 -6.60 -12.62 -7.02
C ASN A 293 -5.83 -12.52 -8.34
N TYR A 294 -4.51 -12.42 -8.31
CA TYR A 294 -3.71 -12.35 -9.53
C TYR A 294 -3.99 -13.59 -10.41
N PRO A 295 -4.09 -13.45 -11.75
CA PRO A 295 -3.90 -12.23 -12.55
C PRO A 295 -5.10 -11.27 -12.61
N ALA A 296 -6.31 -11.66 -12.20
CA ALA A 296 -7.45 -10.73 -12.19
C ALA A 296 -7.22 -9.49 -11.30
N SER A 297 -6.49 -9.64 -10.19
CA SER A 297 -5.88 -8.55 -9.40
C SER A 297 -6.85 -7.45 -8.98
N GLY A 298 -7.86 -7.85 -8.21
CA GLY A 298 -8.65 -6.95 -7.37
C GLY A 298 -7.88 -6.54 -6.11
N MET A 299 -8.58 -5.82 -5.24
CA MET A 299 -8.05 -5.25 -4.00
C MET A 299 -8.76 -5.84 -2.78
N SER A 300 -8.08 -5.88 -1.63
CA SER A 300 -8.73 -6.25 -0.37
C SER A 300 -8.11 -5.57 0.85
N ALA A 301 -8.94 -5.33 1.87
CA ALA A 301 -8.52 -4.83 3.18
C ALA A 301 -9.41 -5.40 4.31
N LEU A 302 -8.82 -5.59 5.49
CA LEU A 302 -9.56 -5.65 6.74
C LEU A 302 -9.97 -4.22 7.14
N LEU A 303 -11.27 -3.96 7.26
CA LEU A 303 -11.78 -2.65 7.69
C LEU A 303 -11.26 -2.31 9.10
N PRO A 304 -11.11 -1.02 9.44
CA PRO A 304 -10.58 -0.59 10.73
C PRO A 304 -11.27 -1.26 11.92
N LEU A 305 -10.45 -1.79 12.83
CA LEU A 305 -10.94 -2.39 14.07
C LEU A 305 -11.20 -1.29 15.10
N ASP A 306 -12.47 -1.01 15.36
CA ASP A 306 -12.88 0.01 16.32
C ASP A 306 -12.90 -0.55 17.75
N LEU A 307 -11.77 -0.47 18.46
CA LEU A 307 -11.61 -1.06 19.80
C LEU A 307 -12.49 -0.41 20.87
N ARG A 308 -13.02 0.80 20.58
CA ARG A 308 -14.03 1.47 21.43
C ARG A 308 -15.31 0.67 21.58
N ARG A 309 -15.55 -0.29 20.67
CA ARG A 309 -16.72 -1.17 20.70
C ARG A 309 -16.60 -2.34 21.67
N GLY A 310 -15.43 -2.58 22.26
CA GLY A 310 -15.21 -3.70 23.19
C GLY A 310 -15.68 -5.03 22.60
N GLU A 311 -16.58 -5.71 23.31
CA GLU A 311 -17.16 -7.00 22.90
C GLU A 311 -17.99 -6.92 21.60
N ARG A 312 -18.42 -5.73 21.17
CA ARG A 312 -19.16 -5.50 19.91
C ARG A 312 -18.22 -5.22 18.73
N LEU A 313 -16.93 -5.52 18.86
CA LEU A 313 -15.96 -5.39 17.77
C LEU A 313 -16.43 -6.19 16.54
N SER A 314 -16.34 -5.58 15.37
CA SER A 314 -16.71 -6.20 14.10
C SER A 314 -15.51 -6.16 13.17
N ALA A 315 -14.93 -7.33 12.89
CA ALA A 315 -13.98 -7.50 11.81
C ALA A 315 -14.76 -7.69 10.50
N GLU A 316 -14.63 -6.75 9.58
CA GLU A 316 -15.20 -6.87 8.23
C GLU A 316 -14.07 -6.82 7.21
N VAL A 317 -14.09 -7.72 6.25
CA VAL A 317 -13.19 -7.71 5.11
C VAL A 317 -13.95 -7.15 3.91
N ILE A 318 -13.28 -6.30 3.13
CA ILE A 318 -13.74 -5.82 1.84
C ILE A 318 -12.88 -6.41 0.72
N VAL A 319 -13.50 -6.81 -0.38
CA VAL A 319 -12.86 -7.26 -1.62
C VAL A 319 -13.51 -6.49 -2.77
N CYS A 320 -12.72 -5.78 -3.57
CA CYS A 320 -13.18 -4.90 -4.63
C CYS A 320 -12.48 -5.17 -5.95
N GLY A 321 -13.20 -5.07 -7.06
CA GLY A 321 -12.59 -5.13 -8.39
C GLY A 321 -12.09 -6.52 -8.75
N GLY A 322 -11.16 -6.61 -9.69
CA GLY A 322 -10.80 -7.87 -10.36
C GLY A 322 -11.38 -7.94 -11.77
N ALA A 323 -11.45 -9.14 -12.35
CA ALA A 323 -11.83 -9.33 -13.75
C ALA A 323 -12.61 -10.64 -13.95
N PRO A 324 -13.28 -10.82 -15.10
CA PRO A 324 -13.71 -12.15 -15.56
C PRO A 324 -12.54 -13.14 -15.55
N LYS A 325 -12.80 -14.42 -15.27
CA LYS A 325 -11.73 -15.43 -15.05
C LYS A 325 -10.85 -15.64 -16.27
N GLU A 326 -11.42 -15.47 -17.45
CA GLU A 326 -10.80 -15.61 -18.76
C GLU A 326 -9.96 -14.39 -19.17
N ALA A 327 -9.93 -13.31 -18.38
CA ALA A 327 -9.30 -12.04 -18.77
C ALA A 327 -7.83 -12.19 -19.18
N PHE A 328 -7.06 -13.05 -18.51
CA PHE A 328 -5.65 -13.29 -18.86
C PHE A 328 -5.50 -13.90 -20.26
N LYS A 329 -6.28 -14.95 -20.57
CA LYS A 329 -6.27 -15.57 -21.92
C LYS A 329 -6.74 -14.60 -23.00
N LEU A 330 -7.73 -13.78 -22.69
CA LEU A 330 -8.18 -12.72 -23.59
C LEU A 330 -7.07 -11.70 -23.82
N GLY A 331 -6.30 -11.36 -22.78
CA GLY A 331 -5.12 -10.50 -22.85
C GLY A 331 -4.04 -11.03 -23.80
N GLU A 332 -3.79 -12.34 -23.78
CA GLU A 332 -2.88 -13.01 -24.75
C GLU A 332 -3.35 -12.85 -26.20
N ALA A 333 -4.67 -12.75 -26.41
CA ALA A 333 -5.30 -12.47 -27.69
C ALA A 333 -5.59 -10.96 -27.92
N ASN A 334 -4.95 -10.07 -27.15
CA ASN A 334 -5.10 -8.61 -27.22
C ASN A 334 -6.56 -8.12 -27.07
N LYS A 335 -7.33 -8.78 -26.19
CA LYS A 335 -8.71 -8.44 -25.83
C LYS A 335 -8.80 -8.13 -24.34
N PHE A 336 -9.47 -7.04 -23.99
CA PHE A 336 -9.49 -6.51 -22.62
C PHE A 336 -10.93 -6.43 -22.13
N PRO A 337 -11.43 -7.43 -21.38
CA PRO A 337 -12.78 -7.34 -20.83
C PRO A 337 -12.88 -6.24 -19.76
N HIS A 338 -14.07 -5.71 -19.51
CA HIS A 338 -14.26 -4.75 -18.42
C HIS A 338 -13.89 -5.35 -17.06
N ALA A 339 -13.15 -4.57 -16.28
CA ALA A 339 -12.87 -4.86 -14.89
C ALA A 339 -14.16 -4.84 -14.05
N LEU A 340 -14.18 -5.63 -13.00
CA LEU A 340 -15.30 -5.71 -12.08
C LEU A 340 -15.45 -4.40 -11.29
N ARG A 341 -16.69 -3.98 -11.08
CA ARG A 341 -17.05 -2.79 -10.30
C ARG A 341 -17.44 -3.08 -8.87
N ASP A 342 -17.80 -4.32 -8.58
CA ASP A 342 -18.38 -4.68 -7.31
C ASP A 342 -17.35 -4.75 -6.18
N CYS A 343 -17.83 -4.44 -4.99
CA CYS A 343 -17.13 -4.48 -3.73
C CYS A 343 -17.95 -5.32 -2.74
N GLY A 344 -17.47 -6.52 -2.43
CA GLY A 344 -18.08 -7.38 -1.43
C GLY A 344 -17.53 -7.09 -0.04
N ARG A 345 -18.42 -6.87 0.93
CA ARG A 345 -18.08 -6.85 2.36
C ARG A 345 -18.61 -8.07 3.09
N ILE A 346 -17.81 -8.66 3.95
CA ILE A 346 -18.23 -9.77 4.81
C ILE A 346 -17.64 -9.62 6.20
N ASN A 347 -18.41 -9.96 7.23
CA ASN A 347 -17.85 -10.18 8.58
C ASN A 347 -17.61 -11.69 8.74
N PRO A 348 -16.36 -12.17 8.65
CA PRO A 348 -16.07 -13.60 8.69
C PRO A 348 -16.35 -14.25 10.04
N SER A 349 -16.28 -13.49 11.14
CA SER A 349 -16.55 -13.98 12.49
C SER A 349 -18.03 -14.29 12.73
N LYS A 350 -18.95 -13.65 11.99
CA LYS A 350 -20.39 -13.85 12.17
C LYS A 350 -20.89 -15.21 11.63
N PRO A 351 -21.64 -15.99 12.44
CA PRO A 351 -22.37 -17.16 11.92
C PRO A 351 -23.28 -16.77 10.75
N GLY A 352 -23.31 -17.60 9.71
CA GLY A 352 -24.15 -17.33 8.54
C GLY A 352 -23.74 -16.09 7.72
N ALA A 353 -22.49 -15.63 7.83
CA ALA A 353 -21.98 -14.47 7.10
C ALA A 353 -22.35 -14.49 5.61
N ARG A 354 -22.64 -13.30 5.05
CA ARG A 354 -23.01 -13.09 3.66
C ARG A 354 -22.27 -11.87 3.11
N TRP A 355 -21.99 -11.90 1.81
CA TRP A 355 -21.45 -10.75 1.10
C TRP A 355 -22.50 -9.65 0.96
N ALA A 356 -22.18 -8.47 1.48
CA ALA A 356 -22.89 -7.24 1.20
C ALA A 356 -22.20 -6.51 0.04
N ILE A 357 -22.87 -6.45 -1.11
CA ILE A 357 -22.32 -5.85 -2.34
C ILE A 357 -22.60 -4.34 -2.39
N ASP A 358 -21.57 -3.59 -2.76
CA ASP A 358 -21.58 -2.18 -3.17
C ASP A 358 -20.89 -2.06 -4.54
N PHE A 359 -20.98 -0.92 -5.21
CA PHE A 359 -20.38 -0.74 -6.54
C PHE A 359 -19.50 0.51 -6.61
N MET A 360 -18.26 0.33 -7.05
CA MET A 360 -17.38 1.41 -7.44
C MET A 360 -17.98 2.17 -8.63
N PRO A 361 -17.73 3.49 -8.76
CA PRO A 361 -18.11 4.25 -9.94
C PRO A 361 -17.49 3.73 -11.25
N VAL A 362 -16.34 3.07 -11.18
CA VAL A 362 -15.59 2.49 -12.31
C VAL A 362 -15.06 1.12 -11.94
N GLY A 363 -14.91 0.22 -12.93
CA GLY A 363 -14.25 -1.07 -12.73
C GLY A 363 -12.77 -0.87 -12.45
N ARG A 364 -12.14 -1.77 -11.68
CA ARG A 364 -10.70 -1.64 -11.40
C ARG A 364 -10.00 -2.99 -11.24
N VAL A 365 -8.95 -3.20 -12.02
CA VAL A 365 -7.89 -4.20 -11.82
C VAL A 365 -6.57 -3.51 -11.51
N MET A 366 -5.63 -4.18 -10.86
CA MET A 366 -4.31 -3.63 -10.48
C MET A 366 -4.39 -2.38 -9.59
N GLY A 367 -5.52 -2.18 -8.92
CA GLY A 367 -5.64 -1.10 -7.96
C GLY A 367 -4.94 -1.44 -6.65
N ASP A 368 -4.54 -0.42 -5.91
CA ASP A 368 -4.18 -0.54 -4.50
C ASP A 368 -5.34 -0.05 -3.63
N MET A 369 -5.49 -0.65 -2.45
CA MET A 369 -6.44 -0.21 -1.43
C MET A 369 -5.74 0.00 -0.10
N LEU A 370 -5.64 1.27 0.32
CA LEU A 370 -4.94 1.67 1.55
C LEU A 370 -5.92 2.17 2.61
N ILE A 371 -5.74 1.72 3.86
CA ILE A 371 -6.46 2.29 5.00
C ILE A 371 -5.79 3.61 5.41
N LEU A 372 -6.55 4.70 5.39
CA LEU A 372 -6.09 6.03 5.81
C LEU A 372 -6.21 6.21 7.33
N PRO A 373 -5.50 7.18 7.95
CA PRO A 373 -5.60 7.45 9.40
C PRO A 373 -7.02 7.78 9.88
N THR A 374 -7.90 8.24 8.98
CA THR A 374 -9.31 8.50 9.30
C THR A 374 -10.13 7.23 9.48
N GLY A 375 -9.65 6.08 9.01
CA GLY A 375 -10.40 4.84 8.87
C GLY A 375 -11.21 4.74 7.57
N ASP A 376 -11.09 5.73 6.68
CA ASP A 376 -11.53 5.58 5.30
C ASP A 376 -10.49 4.82 4.48
N LEU A 377 -10.89 4.30 3.33
CA LEU A 377 -10.03 3.58 2.40
C LEU A 377 -9.78 4.43 1.16
N LEU A 378 -8.54 4.47 0.69
CA LEU A 378 -8.17 5.07 -0.59
C LEU A 378 -7.94 3.96 -1.61
N LEU A 379 -8.69 4.00 -2.72
CA LEU A 379 -8.48 3.13 -3.87
C LEU A 379 -7.84 3.98 -4.98
N LEU A 380 -6.68 3.56 -5.48
CA LEU A 380 -5.93 4.24 -6.55
C LEU A 380 -5.23 3.22 -7.45
N ASN A 381 -4.52 3.70 -8.47
CA ASN A 381 -3.78 2.88 -9.45
C ASN A 381 -4.68 1.94 -10.28
N GLY A 382 -4.12 1.30 -11.29
CA GLY A 382 -4.78 0.29 -12.09
C GLY A 382 -5.62 0.80 -13.24
N ALA A 383 -6.45 -0.09 -13.77
CA ALA A 383 -7.08 0.04 -15.08
C ALA A 383 -8.55 -0.43 -15.07
N ALA A 384 -9.36 0.08 -16.00
CA ALA A 384 -10.79 -0.24 -16.11
C ALA A 384 -11.08 -1.47 -17.00
N GLN A 385 -10.09 -1.95 -17.76
CA GLN A 385 -10.21 -3.14 -18.61
C GLN A 385 -8.96 -4.02 -18.55
N GLY A 386 -9.17 -5.32 -18.75
CA GLY A 386 -8.14 -6.34 -18.79
C GLY A 386 -7.84 -6.95 -17.42
N CYS A 387 -6.57 -7.30 -17.19
CA CYS A 387 -6.08 -7.89 -15.95
C CYS A 387 -4.59 -7.56 -15.71
N SER A 388 -4.04 -8.02 -14.59
CA SER A 388 -2.59 -8.04 -14.38
C SER A 388 -1.88 -9.03 -15.30
N GLY A 389 -0.58 -8.78 -15.49
CA GLY A 389 0.28 -9.56 -16.38
C GLY A 389 0.66 -8.72 -17.59
N TRP A 390 1.87 -8.18 -17.56
CA TRP A 390 2.44 -7.43 -18.69
C TRP A 390 1.52 -6.30 -19.20
N VAL A 391 1.27 -6.28 -20.51
CA VAL A 391 0.48 -5.27 -21.25
C VAL A 391 -1.01 -5.61 -21.34
N PHE A 392 -1.52 -6.51 -20.49
CA PHE A 392 -2.87 -7.09 -20.61
C PHE A 392 -4.00 -6.20 -20.07
N ALA A 393 -3.82 -4.89 -20.04
CA ALA A 393 -4.81 -3.94 -19.54
C ALA A 393 -4.91 -2.66 -20.38
N ARG A 394 -6.08 -2.03 -20.36
CA ARG A 394 -6.40 -0.77 -21.05
C ARG A 394 -7.21 0.14 -20.14
N GLU A 395 -7.35 1.40 -20.55
CA GLU A 395 -8.12 2.38 -19.79
C GLU A 395 -7.59 2.62 -18.37
N PRO A 396 -6.34 3.15 -18.21
CA PRO A 396 -5.81 3.51 -16.90
C PRO A 396 -6.79 4.42 -16.15
N VAL A 397 -7.06 4.09 -14.90
CA VAL A 397 -7.99 4.85 -14.05
C VAL A 397 -7.20 5.84 -13.21
N LEU A 398 -7.18 7.09 -13.67
CA LEU A 398 -6.37 8.15 -13.06
C LEU A 398 -7.00 8.75 -11.79
N THR A 399 -8.31 8.60 -11.63
CA THR A 399 -9.06 9.14 -10.49
C THR A 399 -9.01 8.16 -9.30
N PRO A 400 -8.48 8.58 -8.13
CA PRO A 400 -8.64 7.84 -6.89
C PRO A 400 -10.08 7.90 -6.39
N LEU A 401 -10.47 6.89 -5.60
CA LEU A 401 -11.74 6.83 -4.91
C LEU A 401 -11.52 6.80 -3.41
N LEU A 402 -12.12 7.73 -2.68
CA LEU A 402 -12.26 7.62 -1.23
C LEU A 402 -13.47 6.76 -0.92
N TYR A 403 -13.29 5.69 -0.16
CA TYR A 403 -14.36 4.84 0.33
C TYR A 403 -14.53 5.02 1.86
N SER A 404 -15.68 5.54 2.28
CA SER A 404 -16.01 5.73 3.69
C SER A 404 -16.88 4.56 4.21
N PRO A 405 -16.33 3.58 4.96
CA PRO A 405 -17.03 2.33 5.31
C PRO A 405 -18.27 2.54 6.19
N ARG A 406 -18.35 3.67 6.90
CA ARG A 406 -19.43 4.03 7.83
C ARG A 406 -20.59 4.76 7.17
N LYS A 407 -20.43 5.26 5.94
CA LYS A 407 -21.55 5.87 5.19
C LYS A 407 -22.54 4.81 4.74
N ARG A 408 -23.78 5.23 4.47
CA ARG A 408 -24.81 4.38 3.85
C ARG A 408 -24.32 3.87 2.49
N ARG A 409 -24.72 2.64 2.14
CA ARG A 409 -24.46 2.07 0.80
C ARG A 409 -24.92 3.04 -0.29
N GLY A 410 -24.15 3.14 -1.37
CA GLY A 410 -24.38 4.10 -2.46
C GLY A 410 -23.87 5.53 -2.20
N ALA A 411 -23.47 5.87 -0.97
CA ALA A 411 -22.82 7.15 -0.64
C ALA A 411 -21.38 6.97 -0.11
N ARG A 412 -20.83 5.76 -0.26
CA ARG A 412 -19.53 5.41 0.31
C ARG A 412 -18.36 5.86 -0.55
N PHE A 413 -18.53 5.90 -1.87
CA PHE A 413 -17.48 6.28 -2.80
C PHE A 413 -17.54 7.77 -3.13
N ARG A 414 -16.38 8.39 -3.17
CA ARG A 414 -16.18 9.77 -3.61
C ARG A 414 -14.99 9.81 -4.58
N ALA A 415 -15.19 10.37 -5.77
CA ALA A 415 -14.12 10.60 -6.74
C ALA A 415 -13.24 11.78 -6.31
N LEU A 416 -11.93 11.59 -6.37
CA LEU A 416 -10.91 12.54 -5.91
C LEU A 416 -10.13 13.16 -7.08
N ALA A 417 -9.20 14.06 -6.79
CA ALA A 417 -8.33 14.65 -7.81
C ALA A 417 -7.48 13.58 -8.50
N ALA A 418 -7.46 13.61 -9.85
CA ALA A 418 -6.74 12.62 -10.66
C ALA A 418 -5.25 12.93 -10.77
N SER A 419 -4.42 11.88 -10.85
CA SER A 419 -3.03 12.00 -11.33
C SER A 419 -3.03 12.12 -12.87
N ASN A 420 -1.91 12.52 -13.46
CA ASN A 420 -1.69 12.45 -14.91
C ASN A 420 -0.80 11.27 -15.34
N ILE A 421 -0.33 10.43 -14.40
CA ILE A 421 0.54 9.28 -14.62
C ILE A 421 -0.27 7.98 -14.54
N PRO A 422 -0.36 7.19 -15.62
CA PRO A 422 -0.89 5.83 -15.56
C PRO A 422 -0.05 4.92 -14.65
N ARG A 423 -0.62 4.47 -13.53
CA ARG A 423 -0.01 3.49 -12.61
C ARG A 423 -0.59 2.11 -12.89
N MET A 424 0.08 1.35 -13.76
CA MET A 424 -0.40 0.07 -14.30
C MET A 424 0.17 -1.13 -13.52
N TYR A 425 0.30 -2.29 -14.16
CA TYR A 425 0.94 -3.47 -13.59
C TYR A 425 2.30 -3.11 -12.95
N HIS A 426 2.60 -3.68 -11.79
CA HIS A 426 3.78 -3.36 -10.95
C HIS A 426 3.84 -1.93 -10.38
N SER A 427 2.73 -1.19 -10.30
CA SER A 427 2.67 -0.02 -9.42
C SER A 427 2.37 -0.41 -7.97
N SER A 428 2.86 0.39 -7.02
CA SER A 428 2.62 0.21 -5.59
C SER A 428 2.38 1.54 -4.88
N SER A 429 1.71 1.48 -3.73
CA SER A 429 1.46 2.64 -2.88
C SER A 429 1.45 2.30 -1.38
N ALA A 430 1.71 3.31 -0.54
CA ALA A 430 1.70 3.18 0.91
C ALA A 430 1.39 4.52 1.62
N VAL A 431 0.72 4.45 2.77
CA VAL A 431 0.49 5.61 3.64
C VAL A 431 1.78 5.96 4.39
N LEU A 432 2.14 7.24 4.40
CA LEU A 432 3.33 7.76 5.05
C LEU A 432 3.07 8.25 6.48
N PRO A 433 4.11 8.41 7.31
CA PRO A 433 3.97 8.95 8.66
C PRO A 433 3.40 10.38 8.69
N ASP A 434 3.55 11.15 7.62
CA ASP A 434 2.94 12.48 7.49
C ASP A 434 1.48 12.45 7.01
N ALA A 435 0.84 11.27 7.02
CA ALA A 435 -0.52 11.02 6.57
C ALA A 435 -0.77 11.30 5.06
N THR A 436 0.27 11.52 4.26
CA THR A 436 0.17 11.51 2.79
C THR A 436 0.32 10.08 2.26
N VAL A 437 0.19 9.90 0.94
CA VAL A 437 0.32 8.59 0.27
C VAL A 437 1.46 8.67 -0.75
N LEU A 438 2.41 7.75 -0.64
CA LEU A 438 3.47 7.54 -1.62
C LEU A 438 2.96 6.63 -2.74
N VAL A 439 3.20 7.01 -3.99
CA VAL A 439 2.77 6.24 -5.17
C VAL A 439 3.95 6.14 -6.15
N ALA A 440 4.33 4.93 -6.52
CA ALA A 440 5.51 4.68 -7.32
C ALA A 440 5.34 3.43 -8.21
N GLY A 441 6.29 3.24 -9.14
CA GLY A 441 6.33 2.07 -10.00
C GLY A 441 5.27 2.06 -11.10
N GLY A 442 5.30 0.96 -11.84
CA GLY A 442 4.54 0.70 -13.05
C GLY A 442 5.48 0.16 -14.12
N ASN A 443 5.44 -1.13 -14.39
CA ASN A 443 6.22 -1.75 -15.46
C ASN A 443 5.42 -2.88 -16.11
N THR A 444 4.83 -2.60 -17.26
CA THR A 444 4.08 -3.59 -18.04
C THR A 444 4.97 -4.39 -19.00
N ASN A 445 6.28 -4.11 -19.02
CA ASN A 445 7.20 -4.53 -20.06
C ASN A 445 8.14 -5.63 -19.56
N SER A 446 8.60 -6.49 -20.46
CA SER A 446 9.57 -7.57 -20.17
C SER A 446 10.96 -7.08 -19.75
N ALA A 447 11.25 -5.81 -20.02
CA ALA A 447 12.46 -5.10 -19.62
C ALA A 447 12.13 -3.64 -19.30
N TYR A 448 13.07 -2.91 -18.69
CA TYR A 448 12.95 -1.46 -18.53
C TYR A 448 12.82 -0.81 -19.92
N ASN A 449 11.66 -0.25 -20.22
CA ASN A 449 11.37 0.34 -21.52
C ASN A 449 10.63 1.67 -21.38
N PHE A 450 11.23 2.73 -21.90
CA PHE A 450 10.75 4.10 -21.77
C PHE A 450 10.11 4.66 -23.06
N SER A 451 10.12 3.90 -24.17
CA SER A 451 9.69 4.40 -25.48
C SER A 451 9.10 3.31 -26.37
N GLY A 452 8.18 3.67 -27.27
CA GLY A 452 7.62 2.74 -28.26
C GLY A 452 6.67 1.69 -27.67
N VAL A 453 6.15 1.93 -26.47
CA VAL A 453 5.22 1.04 -25.75
C VAL A 453 4.01 1.82 -25.22
N ASP A 454 2.89 1.13 -25.00
CA ASP A 454 1.66 1.75 -24.50
C ASP A 454 1.82 2.35 -23.10
N PHE A 455 2.53 1.64 -22.22
CA PHE A 455 2.77 2.08 -20.84
C PHE A 455 4.28 1.94 -20.54
N PRO A 456 5.05 3.04 -20.68
CA PRO A 456 6.46 3.05 -20.33
C PRO A 456 6.72 2.71 -18.86
N THR A 457 7.89 2.12 -18.58
CA THR A 457 8.36 1.88 -17.20
C THR A 457 8.39 3.19 -16.41
N GLU A 458 7.82 3.16 -15.20
CA GLU A 458 7.58 4.34 -14.41
C GLU A 458 8.45 4.39 -13.15
N VAL A 459 9.48 5.23 -13.20
CA VAL A 459 10.45 5.46 -12.12
C VAL A 459 10.16 6.75 -11.34
N ARG A 460 9.15 7.53 -11.75
CA ARG A 460 8.72 8.72 -11.01
C ARG A 460 7.98 8.32 -9.75
N VAL A 461 8.20 9.08 -8.69
CA VAL A 461 7.53 8.92 -7.41
C VAL A 461 6.61 10.11 -7.18
N GLU A 462 5.33 9.83 -6.97
CA GLU A 462 4.32 10.83 -6.64
C GLU A 462 4.00 10.77 -5.15
N ARG A 463 3.61 11.93 -4.62
CA ARG A 463 2.96 12.06 -3.32
C ARG A 463 1.54 12.58 -3.52
N TYR A 464 0.58 11.86 -2.98
CA TYR A 464 -0.82 12.26 -2.92
C TYR A 464 -1.16 12.78 -1.53
N THR A 465 -1.67 14.01 -1.47
CA THR A 465 -2.19 14.67 -0.26
C THR A 465 -3.70 14.45 -0.19
N PRO A 466 -4.22 13.65 0.76
CA PRO A 466 -5.65 13.32 0.81
C PRO A 466 -6.53 14.48 1.32
N PRO A 467 -7.87 14.41 1.16
CA PRO A 467 -8.82 15.46 1.57
C PRO A 467 -8.67 15.98 3.01
N TYR A 468 -8.30 15.12 3.96
CA TYR A 468 -8.14 15.51 5.37
C TYR A 468 -6.89 16.38 5.64
N LEU A 469 -6.04 16.62 4.63
CA LEU A 469 -4.90 17.53 4.67
C LEU A 469 -5.12 18.76 3.76
N ALA A 470 -6.38 19.19 3.61
CA ALA A 470 -6.70 20.37 2.84
C ALA A 470 -5.89 21.60 3.30
N PRO A 471 -5.46 22.49 2.39
CA PRO A 471 -4.61 23.65 2.73
C PRO A 471 -5.17 24.49 3.89
N GLU A 472 -6.49 24.68 3.95
CA GLU A 472 -7.18 25.42 5.00
C GLU A 472 -7.13 24.74 6.38
N LEU A 473 -6.85 23.44 6.44
CA LEU A 473 -6.77 22.65 7.68
C LEU A 473 -5.36 22.63 8.27
N VAL A 474 -4.33 23.05 7.50
CA VAL A 474 -2.91 22.98 7.90
C VAL A 474 -2.66 23.70 9.22
N ALA A 475 -3.22 24.88 9.41
CA ALA A 475 -3.05 25.67 10.64
C ALA A 475 -3.64 25.01 11.90
N THR A 476 -4.61 24.10 11.73
CA THR A 476 -5.29 23.40 12.83
C THR A 476 -4.79 21.97 13.04
N ARG A 477 -3.92 21.49 12.16
CA ARG A 477 -3.37 20.14 12.18
C ARG A 477 -2.71 19.87 13.54
N PRO A 478 -3.08 18.78 14.24
CA PRO A 478 -2.47 18.47 15.52
C PRO A 478 -1.00 18.08 15.36
N GLU A 479 -0.17 18.50 16.32
CA GLU A 479 1.26 18.18 16.37
C GLU A 479 1.56 17.41 17.66
N ILE A 480 1.92 16.13 17.53
CA ILE A 480 2.32 15.30 18.68
C ILE A 480 3.68 15.78 19.19
N ASP A 481 3.77 16.00 20.50
CA ASP A 481 5.05 16.19 21.18
C ASP A 481 5.76 14.83 21.29
N LEU A 482 6.81 14.65 20.49
CA LEU A 482 7.57 13.41 20.44
C LEU A 482 8.24 13.06 21.78
N ALA A 483 8.50 14.04 22.65
CA ALA A 483 9.02 13.78 23.99
C ALA A 483 8.01 13.07 24.91
N SER A 484 6.71 13.12 24.56
CA SER A 484 5.66 12.37 25.25
C SER A 484 5.49 10.93 24.77
N VAL A 485 6.14 10.55 23.66
CA VAL A 485 6.03 9.21 23.09
C VAL A 485 6.96 8.27 23.88
N PRO A 486 6.49 7.10 24.33
CA PRO A 486 7.34 6.15 25.07
C PRO A 486 8.52 5.66 24.23
N ALA A 487 9.74 6.09 24.58
CA ALA A 487 10.97 5.72 23.86
C ALA A 487 11.22 4.21 23.82
N ASN A 488 10.84 3.51 24.90
CA ASN A 488 10.96 2.06 25.01
C ASN A 488 9.72 1.31 24.50
N GLY A 489 8.77 1.96 23.82
CA GLY A 489 7.51 1.34 23.42
C GLY A 489 6.53 1.10 24.58
N VAL A 490 5.53 0.27 24.32
CA VAL A 490 4.42 -0.06 25.23
C VAL A 490 4.12 -1.55 25.20
N LYS A 491 3.44 -2.07 26.23
CA LYS A 491 2.90 -3.43 26.28
C LYS A 491 1.40 -3.45 25.93
N TYR A 492 0.88 -4.65 25.72
CA TYR A 492 -0.57 -4.87 25.61
C TYR A 492 -1.28 -4.45 26.91
N GLY A 493 -2.38 -3.72 26.79
CA GLY A 493 -3.14 -3.25 27.95
C GLY A 493 -2.56 -2.02 28.67
N ASP A 494 -1.40 -1.50 28.25
CA ASP A 494 -0.85 -0.25 28.78
C ASP A 494 -1.68 0.98 28.41
N LYS A 495 -1.48 2.06 29.18
CA LYS A 495 -1.98 3.40 28.86
C LYS A 495 -0.94 4.16 28.03
N LEU A 496 -1.25 4.43 26.77
CA LEU A 496 -0.45 5.32 25.92
C LEU A 496 -0.89 6.76 26.14
N THR A 497 -0.05 7.56 26.77
CA THR A 497 -0.32 8.98 27.02
C THR A 497 0.51 9.86 26.08
N LEU A 498 -0.15 10.68 25.29
CA LEU A 498 0.48 11.61 24.36
C LEU A 498 0.12 13.05 24.72
N ARG A 499 1.07 13.96 24.50
CA ARG A 499 0.83 15.40 24.48
C ARG A 499 0.82 15.86 23.03
N PHE A 500 -0.05 16.80 22.70
CA PHE A 500 -0.09 17.40 21.37
C PHE A 500 -0.55 18.86 21.45
N THR A 501 -0.30 19.61 20.38
CA THR A 501 -0.82 20.97 20.22
C THR A 501 -1.79 21.04 19.04
N SER A 502 -2.77 21.94 19.11
CA SER A 502 -3.63 22.30 17.97
C SER A 502 -4.03 23.76 18.09
N ARG A 503 -3.89 24.53 17.01
CA ARG A 503 -4.08 26.00 17.01
C ARG A 503 -5.46 26.42 16.46
N GLY A 504 -6.46 25.54 16.58
CA GLY A 504 -7.83 25.77 16.14
C GLY A 504 -8.80 26.15 17.28
N PRO A 505 -10.12 26.15 17.00
CA PRO A 505 -11.15 26.31 18.02
C PRO A 505 -11.00 25.24 19.11
N ALA A 506 -11.53 25.53 20.31
CA ALA A 506 -11.51 24.60 21.43
C ALA A 506 -11.92 23.17 21.00
N VAL A 507 -11.17 22.20 21.53
CA VAL A 507 -11.28 20.78 21.20
C VAL A 507 -11.84 20.06 22.41
N THR A 508 -12.87 19.25 22.19
CA THR A 508 -13.45 18.37 23.20
C THR A 508 -13.00 16.93 22.96
N GLU A 509 -13.21 16.04 23.93
CA GLU A 509 -12.89 14.62 23.74
C GLU A 509 -13.67 14.00 22.55
N ALA A 510 -14.90 14.44 22.31
CA ALA A 510 -15.73 13.95 21.20
C ALA A 510 -15.15 14.30 19.81
N ASP A 511 -14.32 15.34 19.72
CA ASP A 511 -13.61 15.73 18.51
C ASP A 511 -12.38 14.87 18.23
N MET A 512 -11.96 14.05 19.21
CA MET A 512 -10.70 13.32 19.19
C MET A 512 -10.86 11.89 18.69
N LYS A 513 -9.80 11.42 18.04
CA LYS A 513 -9.63 10.01 17.72
C LYS A 513 -8.14 9.68 17.70
N VAL A 514 -7.75 8.60 18.36
CA VAL A 514 -6.39 8.06 18.28
C VAL A 514 -6.43 6.78 17.45
N THR A 515 -5.60 6.72 16.41
CA THR A 515 -5.50 5.52 15.57
C THR A 515 -4.09 4.98 15.55
N MET A 516 -3.98 3.66 15.48
CA MET A 516 -2.72 2.94 15.40
C MET A 516 -2.71 2.10 14.11
N TYR A 517 -1.73 2.35 13.25
CA TYR A 517 -1.66 1.81 11.89
C TYR A 517 -0.40 0.99 11.68
N ALA A 518 -0.55 -0.26 11.22
CA ALA A 518 0.55 -1.04 10.65
C ALA A 518 0.64 -0.72 9.16
N PRO A 519 1.75 -0.13 8.68
CA PRO A 519 1.94 0.11 7.25
C PRO A 519 2.18 -1.22 6.51
N PRO A 520 1.72 -1.32 5.25
CA PRO A 520 1.84 -2.56 4.48
C PRO A 520 3.22 -2.76 3.86
N PHE A 521 3.43 -4.01 3.45
CA PHE A 521 4.22 -4.33 2.28
C PHE A 521 3.27 -4.42 1.07
N THR A 522 3.40 -3.53 0.09
CA THR A 522 2.50 -3.47 -1.07
C THR A 522 3.17 -4.02 -2.32
N THR A 523 2.45 -4.88 -3.04
CA THR A 523 2.82 -5.34 -4.38
C THR A 523 1.60 -5.94 -5.10
N HIS A 524 1.56 -5.87 -6.43
CA HIS A 524 0.56 -6.54 -7.27
C HIS A 524 -0.92 -6.31 -6.86
N GLY A 525 -1.23 -5.09 -6.38
CA GLY A 525 -2.58 -4.69 -5.96
C GLY A 525 -2.99 -5.17 -4.56
N PHE A 526 -2.06 -5.73 -3.79
CA PHE A 526 -2.31 -6.15 -2.42
C PHE A 526 -1.33 -5.54 -1.41
N SER A 527 -1.90 -4.82 -0.43
CA SER A 527 -1.19 -4.24 0.70
C SER A 527 -1.19 -5.21 1.88
N GLN A 528 -0.22 -6.11 1.89
CA GLN A 528 -0.08 -7.17 2.88
C GLN A 528 0.17 -6.57 4.28
N ASN A 529 -0.40 -7.18 5.32
CA ASN A 529 -0.21 -6.81 6.72
C ASN A 529 -0.79 -5.46 7.17
N GLN A 530 -1.38 -4.65 6.28
CA GLN A 530 -1.99 -3.39 6.73
C GLN A 530 -3.08 -3.63 7.76
N ARG A 531 -3.12 -2.79 8.78
CA ARG A 531 -4.16 -2.86 9.82
C ARG A 531 -4.29 -1.51 10.50
N LEU A 532 -5.52 -1.04 10.69
CA LEU A 532 -5.82 0.15 11.48
C LEU A 532 -6.67 -0.22 12.69
N LEU A 533 -6.26 0.27 13.86
CA LEU A 533 -6.98 0.19 15.11
C LEU A 533 -7.43 1.59 15.51
N VAL A 534 -8.70 1.74 15.89
CA VAL A 534 -9.18 2.95 16.57
C VAL A 534 -9.15 2.67 18.07
N LEU A 535 -8.29 3.39 18.79
CA LEU A 535 -8.05 3.14 20.21
C LEU A 535 -9.12 3.84 21.09
N GLN A 536 -9.38 3.26 22.25
CA GLN A 536 -10.25 3.88 23.27
C GLN A 536 -9.50 4.99 23.98
N VAL A 537 -10.01 6.22 23.92
CA VAL A 537 -9.54 7.32 24.74
C VAL A 537 -10.09 7.13 26.15
N THR A 538 -9.21 7.14 27.16
CA THR A 538 -9.57 6.92 28.57
C THR A 538 -9.38 8.16 29.43
N ALA A 539 -8.63 9.15 28.93
CA ALA A 539 -8.55 10.47 29.53
C ALA A 539 -8.21 11.52 28.47
N PHE A 540 -8.82 12.70 28.60
CA PHE A 540 -8.51 13.87 27.80
C PHE A 540 -8.44 15.10 28.72
N LYS A 541 -7.37 15.88 28.62
CA LYS A 541 -7.17 17.09 29.41
C LYS A 541 -6.72 18.25 28.52
N PRO A 542 -7.54 19.28 28.32
CA PRO A 542 -7.13 20.51 27.66
C PRO A 542 -6.28 21.40 28.59
N GLU A 543 -5.23 21.99 28.04
CA GLU A 543 -4.26 22.88 28.70
C GLU A 543 -3.98 24.08 27.77
N GLY A 544 -5.02 24.87 27.48
CA GLY A 544 -4.97 25.93 26.46
C GLY A 544 -4.99 25.36 25.04
N ASN A 545 -3.96 25.65 24.24
CA ASN A 545 -3.75 25.06 22.92
C ASN A 545 -2.92 23.76 22.96
N LYS A 546 -2.54 23.32 24.16
CA LYS A 546 -1.89 22.03 24.44
C LYS A 546 -2.93 21.07 25.00
N TYR A 547 -2.77 19.80 24.70
CA TYR A 547 -3.69 18.76 25.10
C TYR A 547 -2.92 17.54 25.56
N LYS A 548 -3.44 16.86 26.57
CA LYS A 548 -2.98 15.54 26.99
C LYS A 548 -4.09 14.54 26.69
N ILE A 549 -3.76 13.47 25.97
CA ILE A 549 -4.69 12.40 25.63
C ILE A 549 -4.08 11.07 26.04
N THR A 550 -4.88 10.25 26.73
CA THR A 550 -4.50 8.90 27.10
C THR A 550 -5.41 7.92 26.36
N ALA A 551 -4.81 7.01 25.60
CA ALA A 551 -5.50 5.95 24.89
C ALA A 551 -5.07 4.58 25.45
N GLN A 552 -6.00 3.63 25.42
CA GLN A 552 -5.76 2.24 25.77
C GLN A 552 -5.06 1.54 24.60
N THR A 553 -3.87 0.98 24.83
CA THR A 553 -3.21 0.13 23.83
C THR A 553 -4.02 -1.16 23.63
N PRO A 554 -3.88 -1.85 22.48
CA PRO A 554 -4.55 -3.13 22.25
C PRO A 554 -4.32 -4.11 23.40
N SER A 555 -5.33 -4.87 23.78
CA SER A 555 -5.27 -5.75 24.95
C SER A 555 -4.59 -7.09 24.69
N LYS A 556 -4.38 -7.46 23.42
CA LYS A 556 -3.84 -8.76 23.02
C LYS A 556 -3.19 -8.72 21.63
N PRO A 557 -2.22 -9.63 21.37
CA PRO A 557 -1.50 -9.68 20.10
C PRO A 557 -2.36 -10.03 18.87
N THR A 558 -3.53 -10.67 19.06
CA THR A 558 -4.44 -10.94 17.92
C THR A 558 -5.02 -9.67 17.31
N LEU A 559 -5.14 -8.60 18.11
CA LEU A 559 -5.56 -7.27 17.65
C LEU A 559 -4.41 -6.49 17.01
N ALA A 560 -3.19 -6.65 17.51
CA ALA A 560 -2.00 -5.98 17.00
C ALA A 560 -0.79 -6.89 17.23
N PRO A 561 -0.31 -7.64 16.22
CA PRO A 561 0.93 -8.39 16.37
C PRO A 561 2.08 -7.52 16.89
N PRO A 562 3.05 -8.09 17.65
CA PRO A 562 4.13 -7.29 18.21
C PRO A 562 4.97 -6.65 17.08
N GLY A 563 5.34 -5.38 17.25
CA GLY A 563 6.03 -4.62 16.21
C GLY A 563 5.81 -3.11 16.29
N TYR A 564 6.21 -2.41 15.24
CA TYR A 564 6.12 -0.95 15.14
C TYR A 564 4.85 -0.49 14.44
N TYR A 565 4.20 0.52 15.02
CA TYR A 565 2.97 1.12 14.52
C TYR A 565 3.08 2.63 14.40
N LEU A 566 2.42 3.19 13.39
CA LEU A 566 2.18 4.62 13.26
C LEU A 566 0.97 5.03 14.09
N VAL A 567 1.18 5.84 15.12
CA VAL A 567 0.11 6.40 15.96
C VAL A 567 -0.21 7.82 15.52
N PHE A 568 -1.45 8.03 15.09
CA PHE A 568 -1.98 9.34 14.73
C PHE A 568 -2.95 9.84 15.80
N VAL A 569 -2.87 11.14 16.09
CA VAL A 569 -3.90 11.86 16.83
C VAL A 569 -4.71 12.65 15.81
N LEU A 570 -6.03 12.43 15.77
CA LEU A 570 -6.95 13.13 14.89
C LEU A 570 -7.78 14.11 15.72
N VAL A 571 -7.79 15.38 15.30
CA VAL A 571 -8.65 16.43 15.85
C VAL A 571 -9.64 16.81 14.76
N LYS A 572 -10.95 16.66 15.01
CA LYS A 572 -12.02 17.02 14.04
C LYS A 572 -11.80 16.40 12.65
N GLY A 573 -11.24 15.20 12.61
CA GLY A 573 -10.94 14.45 11.37
C GLY A 573 -9.57 14.73 10.73
N VAL A 574 -8.80 15.72 11.22
CA VAL A 574 -7.47 16.06 10.71
C VAL A 574 -6.39 15.27 11.46
N PRO A 575 -5.61 14.39 10.79
CA PRO A 575 -4.54 13.64 11.44
C PRO A 575 -3.28 14.45 11.65
N SER A 576 -2.59 14.19 12.75
CA SER A 576 -1.23 14.66 13.00
C SER A 576 -0.24 14.07 12.00
N LYS A 577 1.03 14.48 12.07
CA LYS A 577 2.10 13.53 11.70
C LYS A 577 2.11 12.43 12.76
N ALA A 578 2.29 11.18 12.36
CA ALA A 578 2.33 10.05 13.27
C ALA A 578 3.61 10.01 14.09
N ALA A 579 3.50 9.43 15.27
CA ALA A 579 4.65 8.93 16.03
C ALA A 579 4.77 7.42 15.82
N TRP A 580 6.00 6.91 15.69
CA TRP A 580 6.25 5.48 15.74
C TRP A 580 6.20 4.99 17.19
N VAL A 581 5.42 3.94 17.44
CA VAL A 581 5.30 3.30 18.75
C VAL A 581 5.51 1.80 18.57
N LYS A 582 6.46 1.22 19.33
CA LYS A 582 6.66 -0.23 19.39
C LYS A 582 5.70 -0.85 20.40
N ILE A 583 5.02 -1.92 20.02
CA ILE A 583 4.33 -2.84 20.93
C ILE A 583 5.23 -4.04 21.17
N HIS A 584 5.51 -4.32 22.43
CA HIS A 584 6.26 -5.52 22.84
C HIS A 584 5.35 -6.75 22.93
N PRO A 585 5.92 -7.96 22.75
CA PRO A 585 5.23 -9.23 23.01
C PRO A 585 4.58 -9.32 24.40
#